data_AF-A0A958UTG0-F1
#
_entry.id   AF-A0A958UTG0-F1
#
_cell.length_a   1.000
_cell.length_b   1.000
_cell.length_c   1.000
_cell.angle_alpha   90.00
_cell.angle_beta   90.00
_cell.angle_gamma   90.00
#
_symmetry.space_group_name_H-M   'P 1'
#
loop_
_entity.id
_entity.type
_entity.pdbx_description
1 polymer ?
#
loop_
_entity_poly.entity_id
_entity_poly.type
_entity_poly.pdbx_seq_one_letter_code
_entity_poly.pdbx_strand_id
1 'polypeptide(L)'
;KEYTNGYIPLAVLLEGQFTSVYKNRVKPLSLKPTKDESAPTKMIVISDGDVIKNEVGRNGPEELGFNKRTGQLYGNKEFLLNAVNYLLDDNGLINIRSKQIQIAFLDHEKVAAEKTKWQLLNILLPLGLLGLFGLAFNFIRRRRYAA
;
A
#
# COMPACT_ATOMS: atom_id res chain seq x y z
N LYS A 1 32.68 8.02 8.17
CA LYS A 1 32.35 7.30 9.42
C LYS A 1 31.07 6.54 9.16
N GLU A 2 31.13 5.23 8.99
CA GLU A 2 29.93 4.40 8.89
C GLU A 2 29.23 4.36 10.26
N TYR A 3 27.91 4.46 10.25
CA TYR A 3 27.09 4.48 11.45
C TYR A 3 26.96 3.06 12.00
N THR A 4 27.47 2.82 13.21
CA THR A 4 27.56 1.49 13.84
C THR A 4 26.48 1.22 14.88
N ASN A 5 25.64 2.20 15.21
CA ASN A 5 24.51 1.97 16.11
C ASN A 5 23.38 1.30 15.31
N GLY A 6 22.63 0.41 15.96
CA GLY A 6 21.52 -0.31 15.32
C GLY A 6 20.38 0.61 14.85
N TYR A 7 19.25 0.03 14.47
CA TYR A 7 18.08 0.80 14.03
C TYR A 7 17.53 1.66 15.16
N ILE A 8 17.79 2.97 15.11
CA ILE A 8 17.14 3.95 15.99
C ILE A 8 15.86 4.43 15.32
N PRO A 9 14.69 4.41 15.99
CA PRO A 9 13.46 4.91 15.42
C PRO A 9 13.57 6.43 15.18
N LEU A 10 13.37 6.86 13.93
CA LEU A 10 13.34 8.27 13.53
C LEU A 10 12.06 8.99 14.00
N ALA A 11 10.94 8.27 14.01
CA ALA A 11 9.63 8.82 14.35
C ALA A 11 8.77 7.79 15.08
N VAL A 12 7.88 8.28 15.94
CA VAL A 12 6.91 7.46 16.68
C VAL A 12 5.50 8.05 16.57
N LEU A 13 4.50 7.18 16.44
CA LEU A 13 3.08 7.51 16.52
C LEU A 13 2.58 7.20 17.93
N LEU A 14 1.91 8.18 18.54
CA LEU A 14 1.30 8.10 19.86
C LEU A 14 -0.22 8.28 19.71
N GLU A 15 -1.00 7.35 20.26
CA GLU A 15 -2.46 7.40 20.23
C GLU A 15 -3.03 7.12 21.61
N GLY A 16 -4.07 7.86 21.98
CA GLY A 16 -4.78 7.66 23.25
C GLY A 16 -5.10 8.98 23.94
N GLN A 17 -5.21 8.93 25.26
CA GLN A 17 -5.50 10.10 26.08
C GLN A 17 -4.20 10.64 26.68
N PHE A 18 -4.00 11.94 26.58
CA PHE A 18 -2.82 12.63 27.08
C PHE A 18 -3.15 13.44 28.31
N THR A 19 -2.22 13.45 29.26
CA THR A 19 -2.33 14.28 30.47
C THR A 19 -2.12 15.74 30.12
N SER A 20 -3.04 16.60 30.59
CA SER A 20 -2.94 18.05 30.43
C SER A 20 -1.74 18.61 31.20
N VAL A 21 -0.98 19.52 30.57
CA VAL A 21 0.11 20.25 31.24
C VAL A 21 -0.41 21.06 32.44
N TYR A 22 -1.69 21.41 32.45
CA TYR A 22 -2.35 22.16 33.52
C TYR A 22 -2.89 21.27 34.65
N LYS A 23 -2.80 19.93 34.54
CA LYS A 23 -3.13 19.01 35.63
C LYS A 23 -2.21 19.31 36.81
N ASN A 24 -2.79 19.47 38.00
CA ASN A 24 -2.07 19.79 39.25
C ASN A 24 -1.25 21.11 39.24
N ARG A 25 -1.51 22.04 38.31
CA ARG A 25 -0.89 23.38 38.32
C ARG A 25 -1.85 24.44 38.85
N VAL A 26 -1.29 25.46 39.50
CA VAL A 26 -2.04 26.67 39.89
C VAL A 26 -2.44 27.41 38.60
N LYS A 27 -3.74 27.55 38.37
CA LYS A 27 -4.30 28.13 37.15
C LYS A 27 -4.41 29.66 37.32
N PRO A 28 -3.91 30.47 36.37
CA PRO A 28 -3.98 31.94 36.47
C PRO A 28 -5.41 32.47 36.35
N LEU A 29 -6.33 31.70 35.74
CA LEU A 29 -7.75 31.97 35.70
C LEU A 29 -8.56 30.76 36.16
N SER A 30 -9.68 31.00 36.83
CA SER A 30 -10.70 29.99 37.14
C SER A 30 -11.52 29.66 35.89
N LEU A 31 -10.92 28.91 34.97
CA LEU A 31 -11.61 28.41 33.76
C LEU A 31 -12.38 27.14 34.13
N LYS A 32 -13.72 27.18 34.13
CA LYS A 32 -14.58 25.99 34.16
C LYS A 32 -15.19 25.79 32.76
N PRO A 33 -15.18 24.58 32.18
CA PRO A 33 -14.65 23.31 32.72
C PRO A 33 -13.14 23.13 32.49
N THR A 34 -12.44 22.56 33.47
CA THR A 34 -11.04 22.16 33.33
C THR A 34 -10.92 20.75 32.77
N LYS A 35 -10.11 20.56 31.73
CA LYS A 35 -9.76 19.24 31.21
C LYS A 35 -8.37 18.84 31.71
N ASP A 36 -8.32 17.84 32.59
CA ASP A 36 -7.07 17.29 33.11
C ASP A 36 -6.51 16.17 32.19
N GLU A 37 -7.37 15.60 31.35
CA GLU A 37 -7.03 14.59 30.33
C GLU A 37 -7.69 14.98 29.00
N SER A 38 -7.00 14.68 27.90
CA SER A 38 -7.53 14.91 26.55
C SER A 38 -8.59 13.86 26.19
N ALA A 39 -9.42 14.19 25.20
CA ALA A 39 -10.09 13.14 24.44
C ALA A 39 -9.04 12.24 23.75
N PRO A 40 -9.41 11.04 23.25
CA PRO A 40 -8.50 10.25 22.43
C PRO A 40 -7.98 11.09 21.25
N THR A 41 -6.68 11.32 21.19
CA THR A 41 -6.01 12.06 20.11
C THR A 41 -4.80 11.27 19.60
N LYS A 42 -4.27 11.74 18.47
CA LYS A 42 -3.10 11.17 17.80
C LYS A 42 -1.99 12.22 17.77
N MET A 43 -0.74 11.79 17.91
CA MET A 43 0.45 12.65 17.84
C MET A 43 1.59 11.89 17.18
N ILE A 44 2.32 12.55 16.28
CA ILE A 44 3.53 12.01 15.69
C ILE A 44 4.73 12.82 16.21
N VAL A 45 5.74 12.14 16.71
CA VAL A 45 6.99 12.74 17.20
C VAL A 45 8.11 12.33 16.25
N ILE A 46 8.82 13.29 15.70
CA ILE A 46 9.96 13.08 14.78
C ILE A 46 11.20 13.63 15.46
N SER A 47 12.28 12.84 15.49
CA SER A 47 13.50 13.21 16.22
C SER A 47 14.35 14.28 15.54
N ASP A 48 14.17 14.47 14.23
CA ASP A 48 14.95 15.40 13.41
C ASP A 48 14.04 16.37 12.63
N GLY A 49 14.29 17.67 12.81
CA GLY A 49 13.55 18.74 12.15
C GLY A 49 13.94 18.96 10.69
N ASP A 50 15.09 18.44 10.23
CA ASP A 50 15.50 18.57 8.83
C ASP A 50 14.63 17.73 7.88
N VAL A 51 13.82 16.80 8.41
CA VAL A 51 12.91 15.96 7.61
C VAL A 51 11.92 16.77 6.78
N ILE A 52 11.48 17.95 7.26
CA ILE A 52 10.52 18.84 6.56
C ILE A 52 11.20 19.94 5.73
N LYS A 53 12.53 19.98 5.71
CA LYS A 53 13.27 21.08 5.08
C LYS A 53 13.47 20.84 3.59
N ASN A 54 13.04 21.82 2.79
CA ASN A 54 13.38 21.89 1.36
C ASN A 54 14.74 22.58 1.17
N GLU A 55 15.54 22.06 0.24
CA GLU A 55 16.69 22.80 -0.26
C GLU A 55 16.24 23.90 -1.23
N VAL A 56 16.90 25.07 -1.20
CA VAL A 56 16.59 26.18 -2.11
C VAL A 56 17.59 26.20 -3.26
N GLY A 57 17.09 26.11 -4.49
CA GLY A 57 17.86 26.21 -5.73
C GLY A 57 17.80 27.59 -6.36
N ARG A 58 18.41 27.71 -7.54
CA ARG A 58 18.40 28.97 -8.30
C ARG A 58 16.98 29.37 -8.75
N ASN A 59 16.10 28.38 -8.94
CA ASN A 59 14.73 28.57 -9.42
C ASN A 59 13.67 28.52 -8.30
N GLY A 60 14.09 28.46 -7.03
CA GLY A 60 13.19 28.36 -5.88
C GLY A 60 13.40 27.09 -5.04
N PRO A 61 12.47 26.77 -4.13
CA PRO A 61 12.51 25.55 -3.32
C PRO A 61 12.41 24.31 -4.20
N GLU A 62 13.30 23.35 -3.99
CA GLU A 62 13.21 22.04 -4.63
C GLU A 62 12.14 21.17 -3.96
N GLU A 63 11.80 20.06 -4.60
CA GLU A 63 10.92 19.05 -4.02
C GLU A 63 11.45 18.51 -2.68
N LEU A 64 10.54 18.30 -1.72
CA LEU A 64 10.91 17.83 -0.39
C LEU A 64 11.48 16.41 -0.45
N GLY A 65 12.67 16.22 0.10
CA GLY A 65 13.40 14.96 0.03
C GLY A 65 14.35 14.85 -1.16
N PHE A 66 14.42 15.84 -2.06
CA PHE A 66 15.43 15.84 -3.11
C PHE A 66 16.80 16.31 -2.56
N ASN A 67 17.83 15.49 -2.74
CA ASN A 67 19.20 15.84 -2.36
C ASN A 67 20.02 16.23 -3.60
N LYS A 68 20.45 17.50 -3.69
CA LYS A 68 21.20 18.01 -4.85
C LYS A 68 22.57 17.40 -5.04
N ARG A 69 23.21 16.94 -3.97
CA ARG A 69 24.57 16.41 -4.03
C ARG A 69 24.58 15.00 -4.60
N THR A 70 23.58 14.19 -4.24
CA THR A 70 23.47 12.80 -4.69
C THR A 70 22.52 12.62 -5.87
N GLY A 71 21.66 13.62 -6.15
CA GLY A 71 20.61 13.54 -7.16
C GLY A 71 19.47 12.58 -6.79
N GLN A 72 19.42 12.13 -5.54
CA GLN A 72 18.46 11.13 -5.07
C GLN A 72 17.24 11.80 -4.44
N LEU A 73 16.06 11.24 -4.73
CA LEU A 73 14.80 11.61 -4.09
C LEU A 73 14.49 10.65 -2.94
N TYR A 74 14.34 11.18 -1.74
CA TYR A 74 13.93 10.46 -0.53
C TYR A 74 12.43 10.57 -0.29
N GLY A 75 11.88 9.67 0.51
CA GLY A 75 10.45 9.57 0.81
C GLY A 75 9.89 10.63 1.78
N ASN A 76 10.62 11.71 2.08
CA ASN A 76 10.20 12.72 3.08
C ASN A 76 8.83 13.34 2.77
N LYS A 77 8.61 13.70 1.51
CA LYS A 77 7.32 14.25 1.04
C LYS A 77 6.17 13.28 1.28
N GLU A 78 6.34 12.03 0.87
CA GLU A 78 5.32 11.00 1.00
C GLU A 78 5.05 10.67 2.48
N PHE A 79 6.10 10.53 3.28
CA PHE A 79 6.01 10.31 4.72
C PHE A 79 5.19 11.40 5.41
N LEU A 80 5.51 12.69 5.18
CA LEU A 80 4.79 13.79 5.81
C LEU A 80 3.36 13.93 5.31
N LEU A 81 3.09 13.73 4.01
CA LEU A 81 1.72 13.73 3.49
C LEU A 81 0.88 12.64 4.14
N ASN A 82 1.43 11.43 4.28
CA ASN A 82 0.74 10.32 4.94
C ASN A 82 0.53 10.61 6.44
N ALA A 83 1.52 11.19 7.12
CA ALA A 83 1.41 11.62 8.51
C ALA A 83 0.28 12.64 8.71
N VAL A 84 0.20 13.67 7.86
CA VAL A 84 -0.85 14.70 7.93
C VAL A 84 -2.22 14.10 7.65
N ASN A 85 -2.37 13.31 6.59
CA ASN A 85 -3.65 12.66 6.24
C ASN A 85 -4.15 11.78 7.40
N TYR A 86 -3.24 11.04 8.04
CA TYR A 86 -3.57 10.18 9.16
C TYR A 86 -3.99 10.97 10.42
N LEU A 87 -3.32 12.08 10.71
CA LEU A 87 -3.64 12.95 11.85
C LEU A 87 -4.96 13.73 11.66
N LEU A 88 -5.34 14.03 10.41
CA LEU A 88 -6.57 14.73 10.08
C LEU A 88 -7.77 13.79 9.86
N ASP A 89 -7.61 12.48 10.08
CA ASP A 89 -8.65 11.46 9.85
C ASP A 89 -9.22 11.45 8.41
N ASP A 90 -8.41 11.78 7.41
CA ASP A 90 -8.72 11.60 5.98
C ASP A 90 -8.67 10.11 5.54
N ASN A 91 -9.08 9.21 6.44
CA ASN A 91 -9.03 7.75 6.30
C ASN A 91 -9.90 7.22 5.15
N GLY A 92 -10.87 8.02 4.68
CA GLY A 92 -11.66 7.70 3.48
C GLY A 92 -10.81 7.61 2.20
N LEU A 93 -9.72 8.39 2.11
CA LEU A 93 -8.83 8.46 0.94
C LEU A 93 -7.57 7.59 1.09
N ILE A 94 -7.16 7.25 2.32
CA ILE A 94 -6.01 6.38 2.59
C ILE A 94 -6.28 4.94 2.11
N ASN A 95 -7.51 4.46 2.26
CA ASN A 95 -7.91 3.10 1.84
C ASN A 95 -7.91 2.88 0.32
N ILE A 96 -7.89 3.94 -0.48
CA ILE A 96 -7.93 3.84 -1.96
C ILE A 96 -6.52 3.86 -2.58
N ARG A 97 -5.50 4.35 -1.86
CA ARG A 97 -4.10 4.39 -2.32
C ARG A 97 -3.29 3.15 -1.95
N SER A 98 -3.72 2.41 -0.92
CA SER A 98 -3.02 1.22 -0.41
C SER A 98 -3.43 -0.09 -1.07
N LYS A 99 -4.32 -0.08 -2.07
CA LYS A 99 -4.50 -1.24 -2.94
C LYS A 99 -3.31 -1.33 -3.90
N GLN A 100 -2.15 -1.75 -3.39
CA GLN A 100 -1.15 -2.40 -4.20
C GLN A 100 -1.86 -3.56 -4.88
N ILE A 101 -2.26 -3.36 -6.13
CA ILE A 101 -2.59 -4.47 -7.00
C ILE A 101 -1.27 -5.23 -7.11
N GLN A 102 -1.11 -6.27 -6.31
CA GLN A 102 -0.07 -7.27 -6.55
C GLN A 102 -0.48 -7.90 -7.88
N ILE A 103 0.04 -7.34 -8.97
CA ILE A 103 -0.09 -7.94 -10.28
C ILE A 103 0.69 -9.24 -10.14
N ALA A 104 -0.02 -10.36 -10.01
CA ALA A 104 0.59 -11.66 -10.02
C ALA A 104 1.16 -11.87 -11.42
N PHE A 105 2.45 -11.56 -11.59
CA PHE A 105 3.15 -11.84 -12.82
C PHE A 105 3.17 -13.36 -13.01
N LEU A 106 2.86 -13.82 -14.21
CA LEU A 106 3.10 -15.22 -14.54
C LEU A 106 4.61 -15.46 -14.54
N ASP A 107 5.00 -16.60 -13.99
CA ASP A 107 6.37 -17.11 -14.11
C ASP A 107 6.67 -17.38 -15.59
N HIS A 108 7.52 -16.52 -16.17
CA HIS A 108 7.84 -16.57 -17.60
C HIS A 108 8.55 -17.87 -18.00
N GLU A 109 9.36 -18.47 -17.11
CA GLU A 109 10.03 -19.74 -17.39
C GLU A 109 9.02 -20.88 -17.40
N LYS A 110 8.12 -20.91 -16.41
CA LYS A 110 7.06 -21.93 -16.35
C LYS A 110 6.09 -21.82 -17.52
N VAL A 111 5.72 -20.59 -17.91
CA VAL A 111 4.87 -20.35 -19.08
C VAL A 111 5.55 -20.86 -20.35
N ALA A 112 6.85 -20.57 -20.54
CA ALA A 112 7.58 -21.04 -21.71
C ALA A 112 7.68 -22.58 -21.76
N ALA A 113 7.95 -23.21 -20.61
CA ALA A 113 8.08 -24.66 -20.50
C ALA A 113 6.76 -25.40 -20.74
N GLU A 114 5.64 -24.89 -20.22
CA GLU A 114 4.34 -25.59 -20.29
C GLU A 114 3.44 -25.15 -21.45
N LYS A 115 3.81 -24.09 -22.20
CA LYS A 115 2.99 -23.50 -23.27
C LYS A 115 2.38 -24.54 -24.21
N THR A 116 3.21 -25.43 -24.75
CA THR A 116 2.79 -26.42 -25.75
C THR A 116 1.78 -27.42 -25.18
N LYS A 117 1.95 -27.82 -23.92
CA LYS A 117 1.02 -28.72 -23.23
C LYS A 117 -0.37 -28.09 -23.11
N TRP A 118 -0.43 -26.84 -22.65
CA TRP A 118 -1.70 -26.13 -22.48
C TRP A 118 -2.37 -25.78 -23.82
N GLN A 119 -1.59 -25.49 -24.87
CA GLN A 119 -2.12 -25.29 -26.21
C GLN A 119 -2.76 -26.57 -26.78
N LEU A 120 -2.06 -27.70 -26.70
CA LEU A 120 -2.58 -28.97 -27.19
C LEU A 120 -3.84 -29.40 -26.44
N LEU A 121 -3.86 -29.24 -25.10
CA LEU A 121 -5.03 -29.56 -24.30
C LEU A 121 -6.24 -28.74 -24.73
N ASN A 122 -6.10 -27.42 -24.86
CA ASN A 122 -7.22 -26.54 -25.22
C ASN A 122 -7.70 -26.73 -26.67
N ILE A 123 -6.88 -27.27 -27.57
CA ILE A 123 -7.27 -27.56 -28.96
C ILE A 123 -7.89 -28.96 -29.07
N LEU A 124 -7.22 -29.97 -28.53
CA LEU A 124 -7.64 -31.37 -28.70
C LEU A 124 -8.86 -31.72 -27.86
N LEU A 125 -9.02 -31.13 -26.67
CA LEU A 125 -10.16 -31.41 -25.80
C LEU A 125 -11.51 -31.07 -26.46
N PRO A 126 -11.78 -29.86 -26.98
CA PRO A 126 -13.04 -29.55 -27.64
C PRO A 126 -13.24 -30.34 -28.95
N LEU A 127 -12.18 -30.58 -29.73
CA LEU A 127 -12.26 -31.41 -30.93
C LEU A 127 -12.61 -32.87 -30.61
N GLY A 128 -12.03 -33.42 -29.55
CA GLY A 128 -12.33 -34.76 -29.06
C GLY A 128 -13.77 -34.90 -28.58
N LEU A 129 -14.27 -33.90 -27.84
CA LEU A 129 -15.67 -33.85 -27.41
C LEU A 129 -16.63 -33.79 -28.61
N LEU A 130 -16.32 -32.97 -29.62
CA LEU A 130 -17.12 -32.89 -30.85
C LEU A 130 -17.13 -34.23 -31.60
N GLY A 131 -15.97 -34.88 -31.72
CA GLY A 131 -15.84 -36.20 -32.35
C GLY A 131 -16.63 -37.29 -31.62
N LEU A 132 -16.50 -37.35 -30.29
CA LEU A 132 -17.28 -38.26 -29.43
C LEU A 132 -18.79 -38.04 -29.60
N PHE A 133 -19.23 -36.79 -29.59
CA PHE A 133 -20.64 -36.45 -29.81
C PHE A 133 -21.12 -36.90 -31.19
N GLY A 134 -20.33 -36.65 -32.24
CA GLY A 134 -20.64 -37.08 -33.60
C GLY A 134 -20.75 -38.60 -33.74
N LEU A 135 -19.83 -39.36 -33.14
CA LEU A 135 -19.86 -40.83 -33.14
C LEU A 135 -21.05 -41.38 -32.35
N ALA A 136 -21.29 -40.86 -31.15
CA ALA A 136 -22.43 -41.25 -30.32
C ALA A 136 -23.76 -40.97 -31.04
N PHE A 137 -23.90 -39.81 -31.65
CA PHE A 137 -25.07 -39.44 -32.44
C PHE A 137 -25.26 -40.36 -33.65
N ASN A 138 -24.18 -40.66 -34.40
CA ASN A 138 -24.25 -41.56 -35.55
C ASN A 138 -24.64 -42.99 -35.13
N PHE A 139 -24.07 -43.49 -34.03
CA PHE A 139 -24.38 -44.82 -33.50
C PHE A 139 -25.85 -44.93 -33.07
N ILE A 140 -26.36 -43.95 -32.33
CA ILE A 140 -27.79 -43.89 -31.93
C ILE A 140 -28.69 -43.80 -33.16
N ARG A 141 -28.32 -42.96 -34.15
CA ARG A 141 -29.09 -42.81 -35.39
C ARG A 141 -29.17 -44.11 -36.17
N ARG A 142 -28.05 -44.83 -36.35
CA ARG A 142 -28.03 -46.14 -37.03
C ARG A 142 -28.90 -47.16 -36.30
N ARG A 143 -28.86 -47.19 -34.96
CA ARG A 143 -29.65 -48.16 -34.18
C ARG A 143 -31.15 -47.89 -34.16
N ARG A 144 -31.59 -46.64 -34.36
CA ARG A 144 -33.02 -46.25 -34.35
C ARG A 144 -33.65 -46.12 -35.75
N TYR A 145 -32.87 -45.77 -36.77
CA TYR A 145 -33.41 -45.39 -38.09
C TYR A 145 -32.80 -46.16 -39.28
N ALA A 146 -31.79 -47.01 -39.09
CA ALA A 146 -31.36 -47.92 -40.14
C ALA A 146 -32.23 -49.18 -40.05
N ALA A 147 -33.29 -49.21 -40.87
CA ALA A 147 -33.96 -50.43 -41.30
C ALA A 147 -33.15 -51.13 -42.39
#